data_AF-A0A401Q748-F1
#
_entry.id   AF-A0A401Q748-F1
#
_cell.length_a   1.000
_cell.length_b   1.000
_cell.length_c   1.000
_cell.angle_alpha   90.00
_cell.angle_beta   90.00
_cell.angle_gamma   90.00
#
_symmetry.space_group_name_H-M   'P 1'
#
loop_
_entity.id
_entity.type
_entity.pdbx_description
1 polymer ?
#
loop_
_entity_poly.entity_id
_entity_poly.type
_entity_poly.pdbx_seq_one_letter_code
_entity_poly.pdbx_strand_id
1 'polypeptide(L)'
;WYDLDAPEQIGFPLQYKTSLDNFQKLLLLRCFRVDRVYRAVMDFITVTMGEKFVQPPVISFEAIFEQSTPNSPIVFILSPGSDPASDLLKLAERSGFGTSRLKFLAMGQGQEKVALQLLETAVARGQWLMLQNCHLLVKWLKELEKALEMIHKPHPDFR
;
A
#
# COMPACT_ATOMS: atom_id res chain seq x y z
N TRP A 1 9.56 -25.48 29.20
CA TRP A 1 9.09 -24.23 28.54
C TRP A 1 9.79 -24.07 27.20
N TYR A 2 11.12 -23.98 27.19
CA TYR A 2 11.92 -23.85 25.96
C TYR A 2 11.60 -24.90 24.89
N ASP A 3 11.48 -26.18 25.27
CA ASP A 3 11.27 -27.30 24.34
C ASP A 3 9.85 -27.42 23.79
N LEU A 4 8.92 -26.52 24.18
CA LEU A 4 7.54 -26.57 23.72
C LEU A 4 7.39 -25.89 22.37
N ASP A 5 6.45 -26.30 21.53
CA ASP A 5 6.32 -25.75 20.18
C ASP A 5 5.97 -24.24 20.16
N ALA A 6 5.06 -23.82 21.04
CA ALA A 6 4.55 -22.45 21.17
C ALA A 6 4.72 -21.89 22.61
N PRO A 7 5.95 -21.62 23.05
CA PRO A 7 6.26 -21.18 24.41
C PRO A 7 5.67 -19.79 24.75
N GLU A 8 5.41 -18.95 23.75
CA GLU A 8 4.80 -17.63 23.92
C GLU A 8 3.31 -17.67 24.30
N GLN A 9 2.61 -18.77 23.99
CA GLN A 9 1.17 -18.94 24.24
C GLN A 9 0.86 -19.53 25.61
N ILE A 10 1.88 -20.01 26.31
CA ILE A 10 1.78 -20.61 27.64
C ILE A 10 2.35 -19.68 28.69
N GLY A 11 2.17 -20.02 29.97
CA GLY A 11 2.80 -19.28 31.06
C GLY A 11 4.32 -19.24 30.91
N PHE A 12 4.88 -18.02 30.91
CA PHE A 12 6.33 -17.82 31.00
C PHE A 12 6.87 -18.52 32.26
N PRO A 13 8.07 -19.13 32.18
CA PRO A 13 8.63 -19.88 33.28
C PRO A 13 8.99 -18.93 34.43
N LEU A 14 9.22 -19.52 35.60
CA LEU A 14 9.54 -18.76 36.82
C LEU A 14 8.44 -17.72 37.11
N GLN A 15 8.82 -16.59 37.72
CA GLN A 15 7.91 -15.47 37.98
C GLN A 15 7.93 -14.43 36.85
N TYR A 16 8.47 -14.76 35.67
CA TYR A 16 8.60 -13.82 34.56
C TYR A 16 7.27 -13.32 34.02
N LYS A 17 6.18 -14.06 34.24
CA LYS A 17 4.83 -13.57 33.93
C LYS A 17 4.52 -12.24 34.67
N THR A 18 4.95 -12.12 35.92
CA THR A 18 4.64 -10.97 36.80
C THR A 18 5.82 -10.01 36.97
N SER A 19 7.06 -10.49 36.80
CA SER A 19 8.27 -9.67 37.01
C SER A 19 8.76 -8.96 35.75
N LEU A 20 8.28 -9.35 34.56
CA LEU A 20 8.67 -8.74 33.28
C LEU A 20 7.48 -8.04 32.62
N ASP A 21 7.75 -6.89 32.02
CA ASP A 21 6.80 -6.23 31.12
C ASP A 21 6.69 -6.97 29.76
N ASN A 22 5.76 -6.55 28.91
CA ASN A 22 5.51 -7.21 27.63
C ASN A 22 6.69 -7.11 26.66
N PHE A 23 7.48 -6.03 26.72
CA PHE A 23 8.65 -5.86 25.87
C PHE A 23 9.81 -6.74 26.34
N GLN A 24 10.05 -6.81 27.65
CA GLN A 24 11.03 -7.69 28.27
C GLN A 24 10.72 -9.18 28.03
N LYS A 25 9.43 -9.57 28.04
CA LYS A 25 8.99 -10.91 27.64
C LYS A 25 9.31 -11.24 26.19
N LEU A 26 9.14 -10.27 25.28
CA LEU A 26 9.57 -10.39 23.88
C LEU A 26 11.10 -10.55 23.78
N LEU A 27 11.87 -9.78 24.56
CA LEU A 27 13.33 -9.93 24.59
C LEU A 27 13.77 -11.32 25.10
N LEU A 28 13.07 -11.88 26.09
CA LEU A 28 13.31 -13.24 26.56
C LEU A 28 13.12 -14.27 25.43
N LEU A 29 11.99 -14.19 24.71
CA LEU A 29 11.75 -15.05 23.54
C LEU A 29 12.79 -14.83 22.44
N ARG A 30 13.26 -13.60 22.23
CA ARG A 30 14.35 -13.32 21.29
C ARG A 30 15.68 -13.97 21.70
N CYS A 31 15.98 -14.08 22.99
CA CYS A 31 17.21 -14.73 23.46
C CYS A 31 17.15 -16.25 23.34
N PHE A 32 16.01 -16.86 23.64
CA PHE A 32 15.91 -18.31 23.76
C PHE A 32 15.20 -19.00 22.57
N ARG A 33 14.21 -18.37 21.95
CA ARG A 33 13.38 -18.96 20.88
C ARG A 33 13.22 -18.00 19.71
N VAL A 34 14.32 -17.74 19.02
CA VAL A 34 14.42 -16.83 17.86
C VAL A 34 13.39 -17.17 16.78
N ASP A 35 13.12 -18.46 16.58
CA ASP A 35 12.12 -18.99 15.65
C ASP A 35 10.69 -18.50 15.96
N ARG A 36 10.39 -18.17 17.22
CA ARG A 36 9.09 -17.67 17.68
C ARG A 36 8.99 -16.15 17.73
N VAL A 37 10.07 -15.42 17.45
CA VAL A 37 10.09 -13.95 17.57
C VAL A 37 9.03 -13.29 16.71
N TYR A 38 8.80 -13.79 15.50
CA TYR A 38 7.73 -13.25 14.63
C TYR A 38 6.36 -13.27 15.32
N ARG A 39 6.00 -14.41 15.93
CA ARG A 39 4.75 -14.57 16.70
C ARG A 39 4.74 -13.67 17.94
N ALA A 40 5.84 -13.67 18.70
CA ALA A 40 5.99 -12.85 19.90
C ALA A 40 5.85 -11.34 19.62
N VAL A 41 6.37 -10.87 18.48
CA VAL A 41 6.22 -9.47 18.04
C VAL A 41 4.76 -9.17 17.71
N MET A 42 4.06 -10.06 17.00
CA MET A 42 2.63 -9.87 16.72
C MET A 42 1.81 -9.81 18.01
N ASP A 43 2.07 -10.70 18.97
CA ASP A 43 1.39 -10.68 20.27
C ASP A 43 1.68 -9.38 21.02
N PHE A 44 2.94 -8.94 21.03
CA PHE A 44 3.35 -7.67 21.66
C PHE A 44 2.62 -6.47 21.05
N ILE A 45 2.56 -6.37 19.72
CA ILE A 45 1.85 -5.30 19.02
C ILE A 45 0.35 -5.38 19.32
N THR A 46 -0.23 -6.58 19.30
CA THR A 46 -1.65 -6.79 19.60
C THR A 46 -2.03 -6.30 21.00
N VAL A 47 -1.22 -6.64 22.01
CA VAL A 47 -1.46 -6.22 23.39
C VAL A 47 -1.21 -4.73 23.60
N THR A 48 -0.23 -4.15 22.89
CA THR A 48 0.20 -2.76 23.11
C THR A 48 -0.62 -1.75 22.30
N MET A 49 -0.99 -2.10 21.07
CA MET A 49 -1.62 -1.19 20.10
C MET A 49 -3.00 -1.68 19.64
N GLY A 50 -3.28 -2.97 19.77
CA GLY A 50 -4.52 -3.61 19.32
C GLY A 50 -4.34 -4.47 18.07
N GLU A 51 -5.23 -5.44 17.90
CA GLU A 51 -5.16 -6.48 16.85
C GLU A 51 -5.14 -5.92 15.42
N LYS A 52 -5.81 -4.78 15.19
CA LYS A 52 -5.84 -4.12 13.86
C LYS A 52 -4.46 -3.74 13.30
N PHE A 53 -3.43 -3.68 14.14
CA PHE A 53 -2.05 -3.34 13.73
C PHE A 53 -1.23 -4.56 13.29
N VAL A 54 -1.73 -5.78 13.48
CA VAL A 54 -1.09 -7.01 12.98
C VAL A 54 -1.91 -7.69 11.89
N GLN A 55 -3.15 -7.27 11.68
CA GLN A 55 -3.98 -7.74 10.59
C GLN A 55 -3.64 -7.00 9.29
N PRO A 56 -3.55 -7.70 8.14
CA PRO A 56 -3.43 -7.05 6.85
C PRO A 56 -4.61 -6.11 6.60
N PRO A 57 -4.38 -4.88 6.08
CA PRO A 57 -5.47 -3.97 5.79
C PRO A 57 -6.34 -4.52 4.65
N VAL A 58 -7.65 -4.38 4.78
CA VAL A 58 -8.57 -4.64 3.68
C VAL A 58 -8.47 -3.48 2.70
N ILE A 59 -8.06 -3.76 1.47
CA ILE A 59 -7.94 -2.74 0.42
C ILE A 59 -9.35 -2.36 -0.05
N SER A 60 -9.69 -1.08 0.06
CA SER A 60 -10.90 -0.50 -0.51
C SER A 60 -10.53 0.63 -1.47
N PHE A 61 -10.78 0.42 -2.75
CA PHE A 61 -10.55 1.44 -3.78
C PHE A 61 -11.41 2.69 -3.58
N GLU A 62 -12.61 2.52 -3.04
CA GLU A 62 -13.51 3.62 -2.71
C GLU A 62 -12.93 4.49 -1.59
N ALA A 63 -12.46 3.86 -0.50
CA ALA A 63 -11.82 4.59 0.59
C ALA A 63 -10.51 5.28 0.16
N ILE A 64 -9.73 4.64 -0.72
CA ILE A 64 -8.53 5.23 -1.33
C ILE A 64 -8.92 6.47 -2.15
N PHE A 65 -9.97 6.36 -2.98
CA PHE A 65 -10.44 7.46 -3.80
C PHE A 65 -10.95 8.65 -2.97
N GLU A 66 -11.72 8.41 -1.91
CA GLU A 66 -12.18 9.44 -0.98
C GLU A 66 -11.03 10.21 -0.30
N GLN A 67 -9.93 9.52 0.00
CA GLN A 67 -8.75 10.11 0.64
C GLN A 67 -7.75 10.71 -0.36
N SER A 68 -7.91 10.40 -1.65
CA SER A 68 -7.00 10.85 -2.71
C SER A 68 -7.26 12.29 -3.12
N THR A 69 -6.20 12.95 -3.62
CA THR A 69 -6.28 14.32 -4.13
C THR A 69 -5.70 14.40 -5.54
N PRO A 70 -6.13 15.37 -6.37
CA PRO A 70 -5.54 15.61 -7.70
C PRO A 70 -4.04 15.90 -7.71
N ASN A 71 -3.46 16.23 -6.56
CA ASN A 71 -2.05 16.60 -6.43
C ASN A 71 -1.18 15.44 -5.92
N SER A 72 -1.79 14.31 -5.53
CA SER A 72 -1.06 13.17 -4.97
C SER A 72 -1.41 11.90 -5.76
N PRO A 73 -0.47 11.38 -6.56
CA PRO A 73 -0.72 10.17 -7.34
C PRO A 73 -0.85 8.95 -6.44
N ILE A 74 -1.68 7.99 -6.87
CA ILE A 74 -1.85 6.71 -6.17
C ILE A 74 -0.89 5.68 -6.78
N VAL A 75 -0.08 5.03 -5.95
CA VAL A 75 0.88 4.01 -6.38
C VAL A 75 0.37 2.62 -6.01
N PHE A 76 0.12 1.79 -7.03
CA PHE A 76 -0.23 0.39 -6.84
C PHE A 76 1.03 -0.48 -6.81
N ILE A 77 1.30 -1.12 -5.66
CA ILE A 77 2.34 -2.13 -5.51
C ILE A 77 1.67 -3.50 -5.64
N LEU A 78 2.00 -4.22 -6.70
CA LEU A 78 1.32 -5.46 -7.08
C LEU A 78 2.18 -6.68 -6.77
N SER A 79 1.54 -7.72 -6.23
CA SER A 79 2.09 -9.07 -6.27
C SER A 79 1.85 -9.70 -7.64
N PRO A 80 2.67 -10.68 -8.07
CA PRO A 80 2.45 -11.40 -9.31
C PRO A 80 1.01 -11.94 -9.43
N GLY A 81 0.38 -11.72 -10.58
CA GLY A 81 -1.01 -12.15 -10.84
C GLY A 81 -2.11 -11.21 -10.32
N SER A 82 -1.75 -10.12 -9.65
CA SER A 82 -2.70 -9.06 -9.28
C SER A 82 -2.78 -7.98 -10.36
N ASP A 83 -3.99 -7.55 -10.73
CA ASP A 83 -4.25 -6.44 -11.64
C ASP A 83 -5.39 -5.56 -11.10
N PRO A 84 -5.12 -4.30 -10.72
CA PRO A 84 -6.14 -3.41 -10.16
C PRO A 84 -7.06 -2.79 -11.22
N ALA A 85 -6.81 -3.01 -12.52
CA ALA A 85 -7.56 -2.36 -13.59
C ALA A 85 -9.07 -2.65 -13.52
N SER A 86 -9.47 -3.91 -13.29
CA SER A 86 -10.90 -4.28 -13.22
C SER A 86 -11.63 -3.58 -12.08
N ASP A 87 -11.00 -3.45 -10.92
CA ASP A 87 -11.61 -2.80 -9.76
C ASP A 87 -11.66 -1.28 -9.92
N LEU A 88 -10.67 -0.69 -10.59
CA LEU A 88 -10.68 0.72 -10.96
C LEU A 88 -11.78 1.03 -11.99
N LEU A 89 -12.02 0.16 -12.97
CA LEU A 89 -13.15 0.29 -13.89
C LEU A 89 -14.49 0.30 -13.15
N LYS A 90 -14.70 -0.67 -12.25
CA LYS A 90 -15.93 -0.75 -11.43
C LYS A 90 -16.11 0.49 -10.56
N LEU A 91 -15.02 1.01 -9.98
CA LEU A 91 -15.06 2.25 -9.21
C LEU A 91 -15.45 3.43 -10.11
N ALA A 92 -14.83 3.60 -11.28
CA ALA A 92 -15.14 4.69 -12.21
C ALA A 92 -16.60 4.67 -12.69
N GLU A 93 -17.18 3.49 -12.89
CA GLU A 93 -18.60 3.31 -13.19
C GLU A 93 -19.49 3.75 -12.02
N ARG A 94 -19.17 3.32 -10.80
CA ARG A 94 -19.96 3.65 -9.59
C ARG A 94 -19.89 5.12 -9.21
N SER A 95 -18.74 5.77 -9.40
CA SER A 95 -18.53 7.18 -9.09
C SER A 95 -19.21 8.14 -10.08
N GLY A 96 -19.98 7.63 -11.06
CA GLY A 96 -20.61 8.46 -12.09
C GLY A 96 -19.60 9.11 -13.05
N PHE A 97 -18.33 8.69 -13.00
CA PHE A 97 -17.29 9.20 -13.87
C PHE A 97 -17.43 8.71 -15.30
N GLY A 98 -17.96 7.49 -15.46
CA GLY A 98 -18.09 6.81 -16.73
C GLY A 98 -16.74 6.31 -17.23
N THR A 99 -16.74 5.16 -17.90
CA THR A 99 -15.53 4.52 -18.45
C THR A 99 -14.79 5.39 -19.47
N SER A 100 -15.45 6.39 -20.06
CA SER A 100 -14.86 7.30 -21.05
C SER A 100 -13.79 8.24 -20.48
N ARG A 101 -13.85 8.55 -19.17
CA ARG A 101 -12.91 9.43 -18.46
C ARG A 101 -11.75 8.71 -17.80
N LEU A 102 -11.70 7.38 -17.85
CA LEU A 102 -10.56 6.58 -17.41
C LEU A 102 -9.69 6.19 -18.61
N LYS A 103 -8.37 6.40 -18.50
CA LYS A 103 -7.39 6.08 -19.53
C LYS A 103 -6.33 5.16 -18.95
N PHE A 104 -6.00 4.12 -19.73
CA PHE A 104 -4.94 3.18 -19.40
C PHE A 104 -3.81 3.35 -20.41
N LEU A 105 -2.58 3.38 -19.91
CA LEU A 105 -1.38 3.31 -20.74
C LEU A 105 -0.40 2.33 -20.12
N ALA A 106 -0.09 1.25 -20.84
CA ALA A 106 1.00 0.36 -20.48
C ALA A 106 2.34 1.00 -20.86
N MET A 107 3.19 1.22 -19.86
CA MET A 107 4.52 1.80 -20.06
C MET A 107 5.44 0.77 -20.71
N GLY A 108 6.15 1.23 -21.74
CA GLY A 108 7.16 0.49 -22.48
C GLY A 108 7.98 1.46 -23.32
N GLN A 109 9.08 0.98 -23.91
CA GLN A 109 9.97 1.84 -24.69
C GLN A 109 9.20 2.60 -25.78
N GLY A 110 9.34 3.93 -25.80
CA GLY A 110 8.66 4.81 -26.76
C GLY A 110 7.32 5.38 -26.29
N GLN A 111 6.79 4.94 -25.14
CA GLN A 111 5.53 5.45 -24.58
C GLN A 111 5.70 6.71 -23.70
N GLU A 112 6.93 7.12 -23.41
CA GLU A 112 7.26 8.22 -22.50
C GLU A 112 6.58 9.53 -22.91
N LYS A 113 6.64 9.88 -24.21
CA LYS A 113 6.02 11.09 -24.74
C LYS A 113 4.49 11.02 -24.72
N VAL A 114 3.94 9.86 -25.05
CA VAL A 114 2.49 9.62 -25.06
C VAL A 114 1.94 9.73 -23.64
N ALA A 115 2.66 9.19 -22.65
CA ALA A 115 2.30 9.28 -21.24
C ALA A 115 2.19 10.74 -20.76
N LEU A 116 3.17 11.59 -21.11
CA LEU A 116 3.14 13.01 -20.73
C LEU A 116 2.01 13.79 -21.43
N GLN A 117 1.72 13.49 -22.70
CA GLN A 117 0.60 14.11 -23.42
C GLN A 117 -0.76 13.70 -22.83
N LEU A 118 -0.90 12.42 -22.47
CA LEU A 118 -2.09 11.93 -21.76
C LEU A 118 -2.20 12.56 -20.37
N LEU A 119 -1.09 12.75 -19.66
CA LEU A 119 -1.06 13.42 -18.36
C LEU A 119 -1.58 14.86 -18.48
N GLU A 120 -1.05 15.65 -19.40
CA GLU A 120 -1.52 17.02 -19.65
C GLU A 120 -3.02 17.07 -19.94
N THR A 121 -3.49 16.16 -20.79
CA THR A 121 -4.92 16.05 -21.14
C THR A 121 -5.76 15.66 -19.92
N ALA A 122 -5.30 14.70 -19.13
CA ALA A 122 -6.02 14.20 -17.97
C ALA A 122 -6.13 15.25 -16.86
N VAL A 123 -5.03 15.96 -16.61
CA VAL A 123 -4.95 17.09 -15.67
C VAL A 123 -5.92 18.20 -16.07
N ALA A 124 -5.98 18.55 -17.36
CA ALA A 124 -6.84 19.61 -17.84
C ALA A 124 -8.33 19.24 -17.87
N ARG A 125 -8.66 17.97 -18.17
CA ARG A 125 -10.04 17.50 -18.38
C ARG A 125 -10.64 16.75 -17.20
N GLY A 126 -9.90 16.58 -16.10
CA GLY A 126 -10.37 15.81 -14.95
C GLY A 126 -10.57 14.33 -15.27
N GLN A 127 -9.62 13.75 -16.00
CA GLN A 127 -9.64 12.32 -16.32
C GLN A 127 -8.82 11.54 -15.31
N TRP A 128 -9.05 10.23 -15.26
CA TRP A 128 -8.21 9.32 -14.49
C TRP A 128 -7.19 8.70 -15.44
N LEU A 129 -5.90 8.81 -15.11
CA LEU A 129 -4.82 8.24 -15.91
C LEU A 129 -4.10 7.15 -15.14
N MET A 130 -4.31 5.90 -15.54
CA MET A 130 -3.59 4.76 -15.01
C MET A 130 -2.41 4.39 -15.90
N LEU A 131 -1.19 4.62 -15.39
CA LEU A 131 0.04 4.13 -16.00
C LEU A 131 0.36 2.73 -15.45
N GLN A 132 0.42 1.73 -16.33
CA GLN A 132 0.73 0.34 -15.99
C GLN A 132 2.20 0.04 -16.29
N ASN A 133 2.77 -0.97 -15.63
CA ASN A 133 4.14 -1.44 -15.88
C ASN A 133 5.24 -0.35 -15.74
N CYS A 134 5.01 0.66 -14.92
CA CYS A 134 5.95 1.75 -14.65
C CYS A 134 7.34 1.27 -14.21
N HIS A 135 7.43 0.11 -13.56
CA HIS A 135 8.69 -0.52 -13.14
C HIS A 135 9.61 -0.89 -14.31
N LEU A 136 9.10 -0.97 -15.54
CA LEU A 136 9.92 -1.21 -16.74
C LEU A 136 10.72 0.03 -17.17
N LEU A 137 10.33 1.23 -16.74
CA LEU A 137 10.94 2.50 -17.14
C LEU A 137 11.34 3.37 -15.92
N VAL A 138 12.06 2.79 -14.96
CA VAL A 138 12.43 3.45 -13.70
C VAL A 138 13.13 4.80 -13.89
N LYS A 139 13.97 4.94 -14.92
CA LYS A 139 14.67 6.22 -15.20
C LYS A 139 13.69 7.34 -15.57
N TRP A 140 12.65 7.01 -16.33
CA TRP A 140 11.63 7.96 -16.77
C TRP A 140 10.70 8.43 -15.65
N LEU A 141 10.56 7.64 -14.56
CA LEU A 141 9.75 8.07 -13.41
C LEU A 141 10.23 9.40 -12.79
N LYS A 142 11.52 9.73 -12.92
CA LYS A 142 12.08 11.04 -12.51
C LYS A 142 11.56 12.19 -13.37
N GLU A 143 11.25 11.94 -14.64
CA GLU A 143 10.64 12.93 -15.53
C GLU A 143 9.15 13.07 -15.24
N LEU A 144 8.46 11.96 -14.96
CA LEU A 144 7.07 11.97 -14.51
C LEU A 144 6.90 12.75 -13.19
N GLU A 145 7.78 12.53 -12.20
CA GLU A 145 7.79 13.27 -10.93
C GLU A 145 7.88 14.79 -11.16
N LYS A 146 8.87 15.23 -11.96
CA LYS A 146 9.00 16.64 -12.34
C LYS A 146 7.75 17.19 -13.03
N ALA A 147 7.16 16.41 -13.94
CA ALA A 147 5.94 16.82 -14.63
C ALA A 147 4.77 16.99 -13.65
N LEU A 148 4.65 16.11 -12.67
CA LEU A 148 3.63 16.18 -11.62
C LEU A 148 3.83 17.39 -10.70
N GLU A 149 5.06 17.67 -10.28
CA GLU A 149 5.40 18.84 -9.45
C GLU A 149 5.07 20.19 -10.15
N MET A 150 5.13 20.23 -11.47
CA MET A 150 4.83 21.43 -12.26
C MET A 150 3.32 21.71 -12.40
N ILE A 151 2.44 20.84 -11.91
CA ILE A 151 1.00 21.01 -11.98
C ILE A 151 0.52 21.94 -10.86
N HIS A 152 0.12 23.17 -11.20
CA HIS A 152 -0.24 24.18 -10.19
C HIS A 152 -1.74 24.29 -9.88
N LYS A 153 -2.63 23.81 -10.76
CA LYS A 153 -4.10 23.82 -10.59
C LYS A 153 -4.75 22.70 -11.40
N PRO A 154 -4.62 21.43 -10.98
CA PRO A 154 -5.27 20.33 -11.69
C PRO A 154 -6.78 20.46 -11.59
N HIS A 155 -7.50 19.88 -12.56
CA HIS A 155 -8.94 19.72 -12.43
C HIS A 155 -9.27 18.91 -11.16
N PRO A 156 -10.30 19.27 -10.35
CA PRO A 156 -10.61 18.59 -9.07
C PRO A 156 -10.87 17.08 -9.18
N ASP A 157 -11.34 16.67 -10.35
CA ASP A 157 -11.64 15.27 -10.71
C ASP A 157 -10.42 14.45 -11.19
N PHE A 158 -9.27 15.09 -11.47
CA PHE A 158 -8.08 14.40 -11.96
C PHE A 158 -7.58 13.38 -10.92
N ARG A 159 -7.27 12.16 -11.37
CA ARG A 159 -6.63 11.11 -10.57
C ARG A 159 -5.59 10.36 -11.39
#